data_AF-A0A246GJ20-F1
#
_entry.id   AF-A0A246GJ20-F1
#
_cell.length_a   1.000
_cell.length_b   1.000
_cell.length_c   1.000
_cell.angle_alpha   90.00
_cell.angle_beta   90.00
_cell.angle_gamma   90.00
#
_symmetry.space_group_name_H-M   'P 1'
#
loop_
_entity.id
_entity.type
_entity.pdbx_description
1 polymer ?
#
loop_
_entity_poly.entity_id
_entity_poly.type
_entity_poly.pdbx_seq_one_letter_code
_entity_poly.pdbx_strand_id
1 'polypeptide(L)'
;MNKQNFNQSEGFPLETEVLNDMQTAYNIFNSLGNIAGDLAVISGCENNNGVISNGVVFINGEVLEFRGGNPTTTVIIVETPIKKEFENGEEKDVLFIRFATFGIGNTTYNWSDFKRPKSTIQLTKE
;
A
#
# COMPACT_ATOMS: atom_id res chain seq x y z
N MET A 1 -1.31 17.96 8.90
CA MET A 1 -2.41 17.16 8.31
C MET A 1 -3.57 18.10 8.03
N ASN A 2 -4.15 18.01 6.85
CA ASN A 2 -5.29 18.84 6.48
C ASN A 2 -6.54 18.34 7.23
N LYS A 3 -7.43 19.25 7.59
CA LYS A 3 -8.70 18.93 8.25
C LYS A 3 -9.84 19.46 7.39
N GLN A 4 -10.65 18.57 6.84
CA GLN A 4 -11.90 18.93 6.20
C GLN A 4 -12.99 19.12 7.26
N ASN A 5 -13.71 20.25 7.21
CA ASN A 5 -14.82 20.54 8.10
C ASN A 5 -16.15 20.30 7.36
N PHE A 6 -16.58 19.04 7.28
CA PHE A 6 -17.72 18.62 6.47
C PHE A 6 -19.09 19.10 6.99
N ASN A 7 -19.22 19.27 8.31
CA ASN A 7 -20.51 19.54 8.92
C ASN A 7 -20.76 21.05 9.02
N GLN A 8 -21.34 21.63 7.97
CA GLN A 8 -21.74 23.04 7.90
C GLN A 8 -23.27 23.17 7.89
N SER A 9 -23.81 24.25 8.47
CA SER A 9 -25.25 24.49 8.58
C SER A 9 -25.93 24.68 7.22
N GLU A 10 -25.18 25.16 6.22
CA GLU A 10 -25.68 25.52 4.89
C GLU A 10 -25.53 24.38 3.87
N GLY A 11 -25.05 23.21 4.30
CA GLY A 11 -24.64 22.11 3.44
C GLY A 11 -23.17 22.17 3.04
N PHE A 12 -22.65 21.10 2.43
CA PHE A 12 -21.26 20.97 2.04
C PHE A 12 -21.15 20.55 0.57
N PRO A 13 -20.43 21.31 -0.28
CA PRO A 13 -20.25 20.95 -1.68
C PRO A 13 -19.26 19.77 -1.80
N LEU A 14 -19.78 18.58 -2.11
CA LEU A 14 -18.96 17.40 -2.33
C LEU A 14 -18.53 17.32 -3.80
N GLU A 15 -17.37 17.89 -4.10
CA GLU A 15 -16.75 17.85 -5.42
C GLU A 15 -15.53 16.90 -5.46
N THR A 16 -15.06 16.56 -6.66
CA THR A 16 -13.91 15.66 -6.84
C THR A 16 -12.62 16.21 -6.22
N GLU A 17 -12.46 17.53 -6.14
CA GLU A 17 -11.35 18.19 -5.45
C GLU A 17 -11.31 17.83 -3.96
N VAL A 18 -12.47 17.82 -3.28
CA VAL A 18 -12.54 17.46 -1.85
C VAL A 18 -12.11 16.01 -1.62
N LEU A 19 -12.49 15.10 -2.53
CA LEU A 19 -12.08 13.70 -2.47
C LEU A 19 -10.58 13.54 -2.77
N ASN A 20 -10.02 14.34 -3.67
CA ASN A 20 -8.58 14.40 -3.93
C ASN A 20 -7.79 14.92 -2.72
N ASP A 21 -8.31 15.91 -2.01
CA ASP A 21 -7.74 16.39 -0.75
C ASP A 21 -7.72 15.30 0.31
N MET A 22 -8.79 14.53 0.42
CA MET A 22 -8.83 13.37 1.32
C MET A 22 -7.80 12.31 0.91
N GLN A 23 -7.66 12.05 -0.40
CA GLN A 23 -6.64 11.14 -0.94
C GLN A 23 -5.24 11.57 -0.53
N THR A 24 -4.94 12.85 -0.72
CA THR A 24 -3.66 13.46 -0.38
C THR A 24 -3.41 13.44 1.13
N ALA A 25 -4.44 13.66 1.94
CA ALA A 25 -4.31 13.75 3.39
C ALA A 25 -3.77 12.45 4.02
N TYR A 26 -4.22 11.29 3.56
CA TYR A 26 -3.75 10.01 4.11
C TYR A 26 -2.40 9.54 3.53
N ASN A 27 -1.92 10.12 2.43
CA ASN A 27 -0.62 9.75 1.85
C ASN A 27 0.53 9.96 2.84
N ILE A 28 0.40 10.89 3.79
CA ILE A 28 1.37 11.12 4.85
C ILE A 28 1.63 9.85 5.68
N PHE A 29 0.68 8.94 5.81
CA PHE A 29 0.85 7.72 6.61
C PHE A 29 1.85 6.74 5.99
N ASN A 30 2.10 6.82 4.68
CA ASN A 30 3.18 6.06 4.05
C ASN A 30 4.54 6.42 4.68
N SER A 31 4.74 7.67 5.11
CA SER A 31 5.99 8.10 5.73
C SER A 31 6.31 7.34 7.02
N LEU A 32 5.29 6.81 7.72
CA LEU A 32 5.47 6.00 8.92
C LEU A 32 6.19 4.68 8.62
N GLY A 33 6.12 4.17 7.38
CA GLY A 33 6.88 3.00 6.94
C GLY A 33 8.40 3.21 7.04
N ASN A 34 8.89 4.45 6.95
CA ASN A 34 10.32 4.75 7.12
C ASN A 34 10.85 4.40 8.52
N ILE A 35 9.99 4.28 9.53
CA ILE A 35 10.38 3.79 10.87
C ILE A 35 10.88 2.35 10.78
N ALA A 36 10.30 1.54 9.90
CA ALA A 36 10.70 0.16 9.66
C ALA A 36 11.93 0.04 8.74
N GLY A 37 12.18 1.05 7.90
CA GLY A 37 13.20 1.05 6.86
C GLY A 37 12.66 0.51 5.53
N ASP A 38 13.33 0.85 4.42
CA ASP A 38 12.93 0.38 3.09
C ASP A 38 13.06 -1.14 2.96
N LEU A 39 12.22 -1.73 2.09
CA LEU A 39 12.03 -3.18 1.95
C LEU A 39 11.69 -3.86 3.28
N ALA A 40 10.85 -3.22 4.10
CA ALA A 40 10.43 -3.83 5.37
C ALA A 40 9.17 -4.70 5.21
N VAL A 41 9.12 -5.79 5.97
CA VAL A 41 7.90 -6.53 6.26
C VAL A 41 7.25 -5.93 7.52
N ILE A 42 6.19 -5.16 7.34
CA ILE A 42 5.48 -4.47 8.44
C ILE A 42 4.65 -5.49 9.25
N SER A 43 3.90 -6.35 8.57
CA SER A 43 3.04 -7.36 9.21
C SER A 43 2.74 -8.52 8.25
N GLY A 44 2.31 -9.66 8.77
CA GLY A 44 2.03 -10.85 7.94
C GLY A 44 3.27 -11.36 7.20
N CYS A 45 3.14 -11.95 6.01
CA CYS A 45 4.25 -12.56 5.26
C CYS A 45 4.96 -13.68 6.03
N GLU A 46 4.20 -14.47 6.80
CA GLU A 46 4.72 -15.58 7.58
C GLU A 46 4.86 -16.83 6.70
N ASN A 47 5.93 -17.60 6.92
CA ASN A 47 6.14 -18.86 6.21
C ASN A 47 5.35 -19.99 6.87
N ASN A 48 4.29 -20.42 6.19
CA ASN A 48 3.44 -21.54 6.57
C ASN A 48 3.70 -22.72 5.62
N ASN A 49 4.61 -23.62 6.01
CA ASN A 49 4.95 -24.83 5.24
C ASN A 49 5.42 -24.55 3.80
N GLY A 50 6.25 -23.53 3.61
CA GLY A 50 6.79 -23.14 2.30
C GLY A 50 5.91 -22.17 1.53
N VAL A 51 4.74 -21.81 2.04
CA VAL A 51 3.86 -20.78 1.48
C VAL A 51 3.92 -19.54 2.35
N ILE A 52 4.18 -18.38 1.76
CA ILE A 52 4.19 -17.12 2.48
C ILE A 52 2.76 -16.57 2.54
N SER A 53 2.29 -16.20 3.73
CA SER A 53 0.95 -15.61 3.91
C SER A 53 0.86 -14.18 3.38
N ASN A 54 -0.36 -13.65 3.26
CA ASN A 54 -0.56 -12.23 3.00
C ASN A 54 -0.02 -11.36 4.14
N GLY A 55 0.26 -10.11 3.84
CA GLY A 55 0.81 -9.17 4.81
C GLY A 55 0.83 -7.74 4.31
N VAL A 56 1.76 -6.96 4.85
CA VAL A 56 2.00 -5.57 4.48
C VAL A 56 3.50 -5.36 4.41
N VAL A 57 3.95 -4.75 3.32
CA VAL A 57 5.36 -4.42 3.08
C VAL A 57 5.52 -2.93 2.81
N PHE A 58 6.74 -2.44 3.01
CA PHE A 58 7.12 -1.07 2.67
C PHE A 58 8.19 -1.09 1.59
N ILE A 59 7.94 -0.43 0.47
CA ILE A 59 8.83 -0.42 -0.70
C ILE A 59 8.88 1.01 -1.25
N ASN A 60 10.05 1.61 -1.35
CA ASN A 60 10.31 2.90 -1.99
C ASN A 60 9.37 4.03 -1.51
N GLY A 61 9.09 4.08 -0.20
CA GLY A 61 8.23 5.13 0.36
C GLY A 61 6.73 4.83 0.32
N GLU A 62 6.32 3.63 -0.12
CA GLU A 62 4.91 3.21 -0.21
C GLU A 62 4.63 2.01 0.69
N VAL A 63 3.57 2.08 1.50
CA VAL A 63 3.05 0.95 2.28
C VAL A 63 2.05 0.19 1.41
N LEU A 64 2.33 -1.09 1.16
CA LEU A 64 1.56 -1.91 0.23
C LEU A 64 1.03 -3.18 0.89
N GLU A 65 -0.19 -3.56 0.51
CA GLU A 65 -0.68 -4.92 0.71
C GLU A 65 0.30 -5.89 0.04
N PHE A 66 0.73 -6.93 0.75
CA PHE A 66 1.48 -8.03 0.18
C PHE A 66 0.56 -9.24 -0.02
N ARG A 67 0.42 -9.67 -1.26
CA ARG A 67 -0.30 -10.90 -1.63
C ARG A 67 0.70 -12.04 -1.72
N GLY A 68 0.65 -12.92 -0.72
CA GLY A 68 1.54 -14.06 -0.58
C GLY A 68 1.22 -15.20 -1.54
N GLY A 69 1.86 -16.33 -1.31
CA GLY A 69 1.80 -17.51 -2.16
C GLY A 69 3.09 -18.31 -2.12
N ASN A 70 3.34 -19.10 -3.17
CA ASN A 70 4.61 -19.81 -3.32
C ASN A 70 5.72 -18.78 -3.55
N PRO A 71 6.75 -18.72 -2.67
CA PRO A 71 7.79 -17.72 -2.78
C PRO A 71 8.64 -17.93 -4.03
N THR A 72 8.93 -16.82 -4.71
CA THR A 72 9.97 -16.74 -5.74
C THR A 72 11.13 -15.89 -5.22
N THR A 73 12.17 -15.70 -6.03
CA THR A 73 13.34 -14.89 -5.66
C THR A 73 13.04 -13.39 -5.59
N THR A 74 11.96 -12.93 -6.23
CA THR A 74 11.68 -11.51 -6.45
C THR A 74 10.23 -11.16 -6.15
N VAL A 75 10.04 -9.92 -5.69
CA VAL A 75 8.75 -9.27 -5.50
C VAL A 75 8.59 -8.17 -6.54
N ILE A 76 7.38 -7.99 -7.02
CA ILE A 76 6.97 -6.90 -7.90
C ILE A 76 5.81 -6.13 -7.28
N ILE A 77 5.65 -4.88 -7.72
CA ILE A 77 4.43 -4.11 -7.46
C ILE A 77 3.55 -4.23 -8.69
N VAL A 78 2.31 -4.67 -8.48
CA VAL A 78 1.28 -4.79 -9.52
C VAL A 78 0.29 -3.64 -9.33
N GLU A 79 -0.04 -2.97 -10.43
CA GLU A 79 -1.12 -2.00 -10.49
C GLU A 79 -2.21 -2.52 -11.44
N THR A 80 -3.44 -2.59 -10.96
CA THR A 80 -4.59 -3.05 -11.75
C THR A 80 -5.65 -1.94 -11.81
N PRO A 81 -5.91 -1.36 -12.99
CA PRO A 81 -6.97 -0.38 -13.15
C PRO A 81 -8.34 -1.06 -13.16
N ILE A 82 -9.33 -0.41 -12.54
CA ILE A 82 -10.75 -0.72 -12.67
C ILE A 82 -11.38 0.36 -13.54
N LYS A 83 -12.02 -0.09 -14.61
CA LYS A 83 -12.73 0.77 -15.56
C LYS A 83 -14.19 0.95 -15.19
N LYS A 84 -14.73 2.12 -15.52
CA LYS A 84 -16.17 2.42 -15.51
C LYS A 84 -16.54 3.14 -16.79
N GLU A 85 -17.70 2.76 -17.33
CA GLU A 85 -18.36 3.50 -18.40
C GLU A 85 -19.03 4.76 -17.82
N PHE A 86 -18.90 5.87 -18.54
CA PHE A 86 -19.47 7.17 -18.21
C PHE A 86 -20.73 7.42 -19.06
N GLU A 87 -21.55 8.41 -18.69
CA GLU A 87 -22.83 8.73 -19.38
C GLU A 87 -22.69 8.99 -20.90
N ASN A 88 -21.49 9.34 -21.36
CA ASN A 88 -21.18 9.53 -22.78
C ASN A 88 -20.75 8.24 -23.51
N GLY A 89 -20.79 7.08 -22.84
CA GLY A 89 -20.37 5.77 -23.36
C GLY A 89 -18.86 5.51 -23.33
N GLU A 90 -18.05 6.44 -22.78
CA GLU A 90 -16.60 6.23 -22.66
C GLU A 90 -16.25 5.42 -21.41
N GLU A 91 -15.38 4.42 -21.54
CA GLU A 91 -14.75 3.77 -20.40
C GLU A 91 -13.50 4.52 -19.94
N LYS A 92 -13.39 4.80 -18.63
CA LYS A 92 -12.21 5.42 -18.02
C LYS A 92 -11.74 4.58 -16.83
N ASP A 93 -10.43 4.57 -16.60
CA ASP A 93 -9.86 4.03 -15.38
C ASP A 93 -10.24 4.94 -14.20
N VAL A 94 -10.95 4.39 -13.22
CA VAL A 94 -11.46 5.16 -12.07
C VAL A 94 -10.86 4.78 -10.73
N LEU A 95 -10.21 3.61 -10.66
CA LEU A 95 -9.53 3.12 -9.47
C LEU A 95 -8.31 2.33 -9.90
N PHE A 96 -7.17 2.58 -9.25
CA PHE A 96 -5.94 1.82 -9.44
C PHE A 96 -5.66 1.05 -8.16
N ILE A 97 -5.72 -0.28 -8.22
CA ILE A 97 -5.40 -1.15 -7.09
C ILE A 97 -3.93 -1.52 -7.20
N ARG A 98 -3.12 -1.12 -6.21
CA ARG A 98 -1.70 -1.42 -6.12
C ARG A 98 -1.44 -2.40 -4.97
N PHE A 99 -0.61 -3.42 -5.23
CA PHE A 99 -0.19 -4.40 -4.24
C PHE A 99 1.16 -5.01 -4.62
N ALA A 100 1.89 -5.52 -3.65
CA ALA A 100 3.13 -6.27 -3.86
C ALA A 100 2.83 -7.78 -3.89
N THR A 101 3.53 -8.53 -4.73
CA THR A 101 3.43 -10.00 -4.77
C THR A 101 4.69 -10.62 -5.35
N PHE A 102 4.87 -11.93 -5.20
CA PHE A 102 5.94 -12.66 -5.85
C PHE A 102 5.78 -12.63 -7.36
N GLY A 103 6.86 -12.36 -8.09
CA GLY A 103 6.80 -12.29 -9.54
C GLY A 103 8.06 -11.74 -10.18
N ILE A 104 8.03 -11.67 -11.52
CA ILE A 104 9.08 -11.09 -12.35
C ILE A 104 8.44 -10.01 -13.20
N GLY A 105 9.07 -8.85 -13.27
CA GLY A 105 8.60 -7.70 -14.03
C GLY A 105 9.74 -6.76 -14.39
N ASN A 106 9.41 -5.61 -14.96
CA ASN A 106 10.41 -4.60 -15.37
C ASN A 106 11.18 -4.03 -14.18
N THR A 107 10.50 -3.87 -13.04
CA THR A 107 11.09 -3.49 -11.76
C THR A 107 10.81 -4.61 -10.77
N THR A 108 11.86 -5.13 -10.15
CA THR A 108 11.79 -6.23 -9.18
C THR A 108 12.63 -5.89 -7.96
N TYR A 109 12.25 -6.46 -6.82
CA TYR A 109 12.94 -6.34 -5.54
C TYR A 109 13.27 -7.75 -5.05
N ASN A 110 14.51 -8.01 -4.62
CA ASN A 110 14.84 -9.36 -4.17
C ASN A 110 14.11 -9.65 -2.86
N TRP A 111 13.44 -10.79 -2.75
CA TRP A 111 12.75 -11.17 -1.52
C TRP A 111 13.71 -11.31 -0.34
N SER A 112 14.96 -11.71 -0.59
CA SER A 112 16.02 -11.79 0.42
C SER A 112 16.35 -10.46 1.08
N ASP A 113 16.07 -9.34 0.40
CA ASP A 113 16.36 -8.00 0.90
C ASP A 113 15.26 -7.53 1.86
N PHE A 114 14.08 -8.16 1.81
CA PHE A 114 13.00 -7.84 2.73
C PHE A 114 13.33 -8.27 4.16
N LYS A 115 13.23 -7.34 5.12
CA LYS A 115 13.52 -7.60 6.54
C LYS A 115 12.33 -7.25 7.42
N ARG A 116 12.12 -8.04 8.46
CA ARG A 116 11.19 -7.68 9.54
C ARG A 116 11.95 -6.88 10.59
N PRO A 117 11.60 -5.61 10.85
CA PRO A 117 12.20 -4.86 11.94
C PRO A 117 11.80 -5.47 13.29
N LYS A 118 12.69 -5.36 14.29
CA LYS A 118 12.30 -5.65 15.68
C LYS A 118 11.30 -4.60 16.13
N SER A 119 10.26 -5.02 16.86
CA SER A 119 9.36 -4.07 17.50
C SER A 119 10.07 -3.30 18.61
N THR A 120 9.59 -2.11 18.95
CA THR A 120 10.14 -1.31 20.06
C THR A 120 10.23 -2.13 21.35
N ILE A 121 9.23 -2.97 21.62
CA ILE A 121 9.20 -3.86 22.79
C ILE A 121 10.35 -4.89 22.75
N GLN A 122 10.71 -5.41 21.57
CA GLN A 122 11.82 -6.35 21.42
C GLN A 122 13.19 -5.67 21.55
N LEU A 123 13.29 -4.38 21.22
CA LEU A 123 14.51 -3.60 21.34
C LEU A 123 14.80 -3.17 22.78
N THR A 124 13.77 -3.04 23.63
CA THR A 124 13.91 -2.58 25.03
C THR A 124 14.01 -3.71 26.04
N LYS A 125 14.02 -4.98 25.61
CA LYS A 125 14.33 -6.11 26.50
C LYS A 125 15.84 -6.14 26.70
N GLU A 126 16.27 -5.87 27.94
CA GLU A 126 17.65 -6.10 28.43
C GLU A 126 18.06 -7.57 28.30
#